data_AF-A0A7G8J5X1-F1
#
_entry.id   AF-A0A7G8J5X1-F1
#
_cell.length_a   1.000
_cell.length_b   1.000
_cell.length_c   1.000
_cell.angle_alpha   90.00
_cell.angle_beta   90.00
_cell.angle_gamma   90.00
#
_symmetry.space_group_name_H-M   'P 1'
#
loop_
_entity.id
_entity.type
_entity.pdbx_description
1 polymer ?
#
loop_
_entity_poly.entity_id
_entity_poly.type
_entity_poly.pdbx_seq_one_letter_code
_entity_poly.pdbx_strand_id
1 'polypeptide(L)'
;MATPLEQFSNARLLVTAPGGRGGPETGFQELPGQEYIVLAFLKLVKPDRKDTFKGMVDLKVSTEIAEGYITGFCPIPDGEDWKTYAFRSDANYDSTGFRFPGFMAPKGVEVLMSGRHFTVAELIETAGVFLDEGIGQIVRDVIGDRLIVKFERF
;
A
#
# COMPACT_ATOMS: atom_id res chain seq x y z
N MET A 1 -17.44 -3.87 5.86
CA MET A 1 -17.79 -4.97 4.94
C MET A 1 -16.50 -5.39 4.28
N ALA A 2 -16.23 -6.70 4.15
CA ALA A 2 -15.03 -7.19 3.50
C ALA A 2 -15.04 -6.90 1.99
N THR A 3 -13.90 -6.53 1.41
CA THR A 3 -13.75 -6.41 -0.04
C THR A 3 -13.86 -7.78 -0.73
N PRO A 4 -14.54 -7.89 -1.90
CA PRO A 4 -14.58 -9.12 -2.69
C PRO A 4 -13.20 -9.67 -3.08
N LEU A 5 -12.16 -8.82 -3.10
CA LEU A 5 -10.80 -9.20 -3.42
C LEU A 5 -10.02 -9.78 -2.23
N GLU A 6 -10.56 -9.75 -1.01
CA GLU A 6 -9.88 -10.25 0.18
C GLU A 6 -9.42 -11.71 0.04
N GLN A 7 -10.26 -12.53 -0.59
CA GLN A 7 -9.99 -13.95 -0.88
C GLN A 7 -8.86 -14.16 -1.92
N PHE A 8 -8.52 -13.14 -2.70
CA PHE A 8 -7.51 -13.19 -3.76
C PHE A 8 -6.21 -12.46 -3.38
N SER A 9 -6.11 -11.95 -2.15
CA SER A 9 -4.92 -11.23 -1.66
C SER A 9 -3.64 -12.05 -1.91
N ASN A 10 -2.67 -11.48 -2.63
CA ASN A 10 -1.44 -12.15 -3.04
C ASN A 10 -0.16 -11.37 -2.68
N ALA A 11 -0.32 -10.19 -2.07
CA ALA A 11 0.78 -9.33 -1.64
C ALA A 11 0.57 -8.81 -0.22
N ARG A 12 1.69 -8.65 0.50
CA ARG A 12 1.80 -7.91 1.75
C ARG A 12 2.75 -6.76 1.54
N LEU A 13 2.41 -5.58 2.05
CA LEU A 13 3.23 -4.39 2.00
C LEU A 13 3.45 -3.86 3.42
N LEU A 14 4.70 -3.60 3.77
CA LEU A 14 5.04 -2.86 4.98
C LEU A 14 4.97 -1.37 4.65
N VAL A 15 4.11 -0.65 5.36
CA VAL A 15 3.88 0.78 5.20
C VAL A 15 4.06 1.48 6.54
N THR A 16 4.94 2.46 6.61
CA THR A 16 5.11 3.29 7.80
C THR A 16 4.34 4.59 7.63
N ALA A 17 3.35 4.82 8.49
CA ALA A 17 2.63 6.09 8.53
C ALA A 17 3.58 7.24 8.93
N PRO A 18 3.37 8.46 8.43
CA PRO A 18 4.12 9.62 8.88
C PRO A 18 3.93 9.80 10.39
N GLY A 19 5.04 9.99 11.10
CA GLY A 19 5.03 10.31 12.52
C GLY A 19 4.34 11.65 12.81
N GLY A 20 3.88 11.82 14.04
CA GLY A 20 3.36 13.11 14.53
C GLY A 20 4.46 14.04 15.03
N ARG A 21 4.15 15.32 15.23
CA ARG A 21 5.01 16.22 16.01
C ARG A 21 4.61 16.13 17.49
N GLY A 22 5.59 15.88 18.35
CA GLY A 22 5.42 15.90 19.79
C GLY A 22 4.98 17.28 20.30
N GLY A 23 4.19 17.27 21.37
CA GLY A 23 3.75 18.48 22.06
C GLY A 23 4.83 19.07 22.99
N PRO A 24 4.53 20.17 23.70
CA PRO A 24 5.46 20.81 24.63
C PRO A 24 6.03 19.86 25.70
N GLU A 25 5.26 18.82 26.06
CA GLU A 25 5.61 17.84 27.10
C GLU A 25 6.69 16.85 26.65
N THR A 26 6.74 16.51 25.36
CA THR A 26 7.72 15.58 24.77
C THR A 26 8.85 16.31 24.04
N GLY A 27 8.82 17.65 24.05
CA GLY A 27 9.62 18.48 23.15
C GLY A 27 9.03 18.48 21.72
N PHE A 28 9.38 19.50 20.95
CA PHE A 28 9.01 19.63 19.53
C PHE A 28 9.76 18.64 18.62
N GLN A 29 9.90 17.39 19.05
CA GLN A 29 10.51 16.30 18.30
C GLN A 29 9.49 15.63 17.38
N GLU A 30 9.97 15.06 16.27
CA GLU A 30 9.16 14.14 15.47
C GLU A 30 9.05 12.79 16.19
N LEU A 31 7.82 12.30 16.34
CA LEU A 31 7.53 10.99 16.91
C LEU A 31 7.72 9.92 15.83
N PRO A 32 8.10 8.69 16.20
CA PRO A 32 8.15 7.59 15.26
C PRO A 32 6.76 7.32 14.65
N GLY A 33 6.77 6.92 13.38
CA GLY A 33 5.57 6.52 12.66
C GLY A 33 5.07 5.13 13.10
N GLN A 34 3.76 4.90 12.97
CA GLN A 34 3.16 3.57 13.17
C GLN A 34 3.35 2.73 11.90
N GLU A 35 3.77 1.48 12.06
CA GLU A 35 3.86 0.53 10.96
C GLU A 35 2.55 -0.23 10.76
N TYR A 36 2.20 -0.44 9.49
CA TYR A 36 1.02 -1.16 9.05
C TYR A 36 1.41 -2.25 8.03
N ILE A 37 0.77 -3.41 8.13
CA ILE A 37 0.69 -4.36 7.02
C ILE A 37 -0.51 -3.95 6.17
N VAL A 38 -0.26 -3.68 4.90
CA VAL A 38 -1.31 -3.55 3.90
C VAL A 38 -1.36 -4.83 3.07
N LEU A 39 -2.53 -5.44 3.01
CA LEU A 39 -2.81 -6.54 2.10
C LEU A 39 -3.27 -5.98 0.77
N ALA A 40 -2.81 -6.60 -0.29
CA ALA A 40 -3.23 -6.22 -1.62
C ALA A 40 -3.40 -7.43 -2.53
N PHE A 41 -4.25 -7.25 -3.52
CA PHE A 41 -4.16 -7.99 -4.76
C PHE A 41 -3.34 -7.15 -5.73
N LEU A 42 -2.20 -7.68 -6.20
CA LEU A 42 -1.31 -7.02 -7.15
C LEU A 42 -1.02 -7.88 -8.36
N LYS A 43 -0.91 -7.22 -9.51
CA LYS A 43 -0.50 -7.83 -10.77
C LYS A 43 0.57 -6.99 -11.44
N LEU A 44 1.63 -7.65 -11.91
CA LEU A 44 2.66 -7.00 -12.72
C LEU A 44 2.05 -6.44 -14.01
N VAL A 45 2.31 -5.16 -14.25
CA VAL A 45 1.94 -4.45 -15.47
C VAL A 45 2.74 -5.02 -16.62
N LYS A 46 2.04 -5.42 -17.68
CA LYS A 46 2.66 -5.93 -18.90
C LYS A 46 3.50 -4.83 -19.58
N PRO A 47 4.62 -5.17 -20.25
CA PRO A 47 5.51 -4.19 -20.87
C PRO A 47 4.82 -3.18 -21.80
N ASP A 48 3.85 -3.64 -22.60
CA ASP A 48 3.05 -2.83 -23.53
C ASP A 48 2.15 -1.78 -22.85
N ARG A 49 1.82 -1.98 -21.57
CA ARG A 49 1.00 -1.06 -20.77
C ARG A 49 1.81 -0.15 -19.84
N LYS A 50 3.14 -0.30 -19.76
CA LYS A 50 3.98 0.55 -18.91
C LYS A 50 3.92 2.02 -19.32
N ASP A 51 3.70 2.28 -20.60
CA ASP A 51 3.59 3.63 -21.16
C ASP A 51 2.47 4.46 -20.55
N THR A 52 1.40 3.83 -20.06
CA THR A 52 0.29 4.50 -19.36
C THR A 52 0.74 5.17 -18.05
N PHE A 53 1.88 4.76 -17.49
CA PHE A 53 2.39 5.26 -16.22
C PHE A 53 3.53 6.30 -16.38
N LYS A 54 3.90 6.69 -17.61
CA LYS A 54 5.00 7.65 -17.87
C LYS A 54 4.84 9.00 -17.16
N GLY A 55 3.61 9.43 -16.91
CA GLY A 55 3.32 10.68 -16.20
C GLY A 55 3.42 10.59 -14.67
N MET A 56 3.50 9.37 -14.13
CA MET A 56 3.49 9.09 -12.68
C MET A 56 4.78 8.39 -12.21
N VAL A 57 5.46 7.71 -13.13
CA VAL A 57 6.64 6.89 -12.85
C VAL A 57 7.75 7.26 -13.81
N ASP A 58 8.93 7.53 -13.27
CA ASP A 58 10.13 7.56 -14.09
C ASP A 58 10.48 6.12 -14.54
N LEU A 59 10.06 5.79 -15.76
CA LEU A 59 10.31 4.49 -16.38
C LEU A 59 11.81 4.21 -16.63
N LYS A 60 12.69 5.22 -16.56
CA LYS A 60 14.13 5.01 -16.76
C LYS A 60 14.78 4.30 -15.58
N VAL A 61 14.25 4.51 -14.37
CA VAL A 61 14.77 3.93 -13.11
C VAL A 61 13.94 2.76 -12.59
N SER A 62 12.77 2.52 -13.17
CA SER A 62 11.82 1.50 -12.70
C SER A 62 12.01 0.16 -13.41
N THR A 63 12.17 -0.92 -12.65
CA THR A 63 12.31 -2.28 -13.21
C THR A 63 10.95 -2.84 -13.58
N GLU A 64 10.02 -2.77 -12.65
CA GLU A 64 8.70 -3.37 -12.72
C GLU A 64 7.68 -2.43 -12.08
N ILE A 65 6.44 -2.50 -12.56
CA ILE A 65 5.31 -1.80 -11.99
C ILE A 65 4.26 -2.87 -11.70
N ALA A 66 3.66 -2.86 -10.52
CA ALA A 66 2.45 -3.61 -10.23
C ALA A 66 1.26 -2.68 -10.03
N GLU A 67 0.09 -3.11 -10.49
CA GLU A 67 -1.17 -2.43 -10.22
C GLU A 67 -2.16 -3.39 -9.56
N GLY A 68 -3.04 -2.84 -8.74
CA GLY A 68 -4.09 -3.61 -8.09
C GLY A 68 -4.84 -2.81 -7.03
N TYR A 69 -5.27 -3.48 -5.95
CA TYR A 69 -6.18 -2.91 -4.95
C TYR A 69 -5.80 -3.37 -3.55
N ILE A 70 -6.03 -2.50 -2.58
CA ILE A 70 -5.95 -2.83 -1.16
C ILE A 70 -7.10 -3.77 -0.83
N THR A 71 -6.77 -4.83 -0.09
CA THR A 71 -7.74 -5.84 0.35
C THR A 71 -7.95 -5.84 1.85
N GLY A 72 -7.11 -5.12 2.58
CA GLY A 72 -7.23 -4.89 4.01
C GLY A 72 -5.93 -4.33 4.58
N PHE A 73 -5.96 -3.96 5.86
CA PHE A 73 -4.76 -3.51 6.56
C PHE A 73 -4.85 -3.81 8.06
N CYS A 74 -3.71 -3.78 8.73
CA CYS A 74 -3.61 -3.95 10.17
C CYS A 74 -2.37 -3.22 10.68
N PRO A 75 -2.42 -2.51 11.83
CA PRO A 75 -1.20 -2.07 12.50
C PRO A 75 -0.36 -3.29 12.90
N ILE A 76 0.97 -3.16 12.84
CA ILE A 76 1.90 -4.20 13.29
C ILE A 76 2.21 -3.96 14.77
N PRO A 77 2.00 -4.96 15.65
CA PRO A 77 2.47 -4.88 17.02
C PRO A 77 4.00 -4.83 17.10
N ASP A 78 4.52 -4.06 18.05
CA ASP A 78 5.97 -3.91 18.25
C ASP A 78 6.68 -5.27 18.39
N GLY A 79 7.72 -5.49 17.59
CA GLY A 79 8.56 -6.69 17.63
C GLY A 79 8.05 -7.88 16.80
N GLU A 80 6.89 -7.76 16.16
CA GLU A 80 6.38 -8.78 15.24
C GLU A 80 7.01 -8.68 13.84
N ASP A 81 7.24 -9.83 13.20
CA ASP A 81 7.70 -9.87 11.81
C ASP A 81 6.51 -9.75 10.86
N TRP A 82 6.40 -8.60 10.18
CA TRP A 82 5.33 -8.30 9.24
C TRP A 82 5.15 -9.34 8.12
N LYS A 83 6.22 -10.05 7.73
CA LYS A 83 6.19 -11.07 6.66
C LYS A 83 5.42 -12.32 7.09
N THR A 84 5.45 -12.65 8.38
CA THR A 84 4.91 -13.91 8.92
C THR A 84 3.74 -13.69 9.89
N TYR A 85 3.57 -12.47 10.40
CA TYR A 85 2.51 -12.10 11.34
C TYR A 85 1.12 -12.50 10.85
N ALA A 86 0.31 -13.03 11.79
CA ALA A 86 -1.02 -13.56 11.57
C ALA A 86 -2.09 -12.47 11.70
N PHE A 87 -2.09 -11.51 10.78
CA PHE A 87 -2.94 -10.32 10.82
C PHE A 87 -4.46 -10.60 10.79
N ARG A 88 -4.95 -11.68 10.14
CA ARG A 88 -6.40 -11.93 10.00
C ARG A 88 -7.12 -12.22 11.33
N SER A 89 -6.35 -12.63 12.35
CA SER A 89 -6.85 -12.87 13.70
C SER A 89 -6.69 -11.67 14.62
N ASP A 90 -6.05 -10.59 14.16
CA ASP A 90 -5.89 -9.38 14.97
C ASP A 90 -7.22 -8.62 15.08
N ALA A 91 -7.50 -8.08 16.26
CA ALA A 91 -8.73 -7.33 16.52
C ALA A 91 -8.80 -6.01 15.74
N ASN A 92 -7.64 -5.46 15.35
CA ASN A 92 -7.52 -4.23 14.57
C ASN A 92 -7.43 -4.48 13.06
N TYR A 93 -7.63 -5.73 12.62
CA TYR A 93 -7.66 -6.04 11.20
C TYR A 93 -8.89 -5.42 10.54
N ASP A 94 -8.63 -4.59 9.54
CA ASP A 94 -9.64 -3.97 8.70
C ASP A 94 -9.63 -4.64 7.32
N SER A 95 -10.77 -5.23 6.94
CA SER A 95 -10.98 -5.92 5.66
C SER A 95 -11.72 -5.08 4.62
N THR A 96 -11.95 -3.79 4.89
CA THR A 96 -12.74 -2.91 4.01
C THR A 96 -12.08 -2.64 2.67
N GLY A 97 -10.76 -2.82 2.58
CA GLY A 97 -9.99 -2.52 1.37
C GLY A 97 -9.74 -1.02 1.18
N PHE A 98 -10.07 -0.18 2.14
CA PHE A 98 -9.74 1.25 2.10
C PHE A 98 -8.41 1.54 2.79
N ARG A 99 -7.77 2.65 2.40
CA ARG A 99 -6.60 3.15 3.12
C ARG A 99 -6.94 3.53 4.55
N PHE A 100 -6.00 3.29 5.46
CA PHE A 100 -6.12 3.76 6.84
C PHE A 100 -6.05 5.30 6.93
N PRO A 101 -6.66 5.93 7.95
CA PRO A 101 -6.55 7.36 8.16
C PRO A 101 -5.09 7.83 8.27
N GLY A 102 -4.72 8.85 7.50
CA GLY A 102 -3.33 9.35 7.46
C GLY A 102 -2.39 8.54 6.57
N PHE A 103 -2.91 7.61 5.77
CA PHE A 103 -2.16 6.97 4.71
C PHE A 103 -1.63 8.03 3.73
N MET A 104 -0.33 8.21 3.71
CA MET A 104 0.38 8.94 2.66
C MET A 104 1.26 7.93 1.94
N ALA A 105 1.16 7.85 0.61
CA ALA A 105 1.97 6.94 -0.19
C ALA A 105 3.47 7.16 0.12
N PRO A 106 4.15 6.23 0.83
CA PRO A 106 5.53 6.46 1.20
C PRO A 106 6.46 6.04 0.06
N LYS A 107 7.63 6.70 0.01
CA LYS A 107 8.64 6.48 -1.03
C LYS A 107 9.38 5.14 -0.89
N GLY A 108 9.31 4.51 0.29
CA GLY A 108 9.95 3.23 0.57
C GLY A 108 8.99 2.31 1.29
N VAL A 109 8.44 1.35 0.56
CA VAL A 109 7.70 0.20 1.10
C VAL A 109 8.47 -1.08 0.81
N GLU A 110 8.38 -2.03 1.73
CA GLU A 110 8.77 -3.40 1.46
C GLU A 110 7.56 -4.18 0.98
N VAL A 111 7.73 -5.01 -0.05
CA VAL A 111 6.65 -5.79 -0.64
C VAL A 111 7.02 -7.26 -0.69
N LEU A 112 6.14 -8.10 -0.15
CA LEU A 112 6.18 -9.55 -0.32
C LEU A 112 5.03 -9.94 -1.24
N MET A 113 5.33 -10.33 -2.47
CA MET A 113 4.35 -10.71 -3.48
C MET A 113 4.72 -12.06 -4.10
N SER A 114 3.81 -13.03 -4.04
CA SER A 114 4.01 -14.37 -4.64
C SER A 114 5.34 -15.03 -4.25
N GLY A 115 5.78 -14.87 -3.00
CA GLY A 115 7.05 -15.40 -2.48
C GLY A 115 8.31 -14.62 -2.87
N ARG A 116 8.19 -13.52 -3.62
CA ARG A 116 9.29 -12.60 -3.92
C ARG A 116 9.25 -11.41 -2.97
N HIS A 117 10.39 -11.07 -2.39
CA HIS A 117 10.55 -9.90 -1.54
C HIS A 117 11.23 -8.79 -2.34
N PHE A 118 10.62 -7.60 -2.31
CA PHE A 118 11.13 -6.38 -2.89
C PHE A 118 11.37 -5.37 -1.77
N THR A 119 12.63 -4.98 -1.57
CA THR A 119 13.05 -4.13 -0.44
C THR A 119 12.80 -2.65 -0.69
N VAL A 120 12.76 -2.23 -1.96
CA VAL A 120 12.49 -0.84 -2.32
C VAL A 120 11.37 -0.81 -3.36
N ALA A 121 10.22 -0.35 -2.89
CA ALA A 121 9.11 0.00 -3.73
C ALA A 121 8.55 1.36 -3.33
N GLU A 122 7.98 2.06 -4.31
CA GLU A 122 7.29 3.33 -4.09
C GLU A 122 5.79 3.10 -4.35
N LEU A 123 4.97 3.48 -3.37
CA LEU A 123 3.53 3.58 -3.59
C LEU A 123 3.28 4.89 -4.32
N ILE A 124 2.66 4.80 -5.48
CA ILE A 124 2.27 5.98 -6.23
C ILE A 124 0.98 6.50 -5.62
N GLU A 125 0.95 7.79 -5.31
CA GLU A 125 -0.29 8.44 -4.92
C GLU A 125 -1.26 8.41 -6.09
N THR A 126 -2.38 7.72 -5.89
CA THR A 126 -3.43 7.60 -6.91
C THR A 126 -4.61 8.50 -6.62
N ALA A 127 -4.68 9.09 -5.41
CA ALA A 127 -5.76 9.98 -5.02
C ALA A 127 -5.85 11.16 -6.00
N GLY A 128 -6.99 11.24 -6.71
CA GLY A 128 -7.31 12.33 -7.62
C GLY A 128 -6.61 12.29 -8.99
N VAL A 129 -5.73 11.31 -9.26
CA VAL A 129 -4.97 11.28 -10.53
C VAL A 129 -5.71 10.49 -11.61
N PHE A 130 -6.60 9.56 -11.28
CA PHE A 130 -7.42 8.83 -12.27
C PHE A 130 -8.75 8.34 -11.71
N LEU A 131 -9.86 8.79 -12.31
CA LEU A 131 -11.20 8.16 -12.26
C LEU A 131 -11.88 7.95 -10.91
N ASP A 132 -11.36 8.43 -9.77
CA ASP A 132 -12.05 8.29 -8.46
C ASP A 132 -13.41 9.02 -8.38
N GLU A 133 -13.82 9.72 -9.44
CA GLU A 133 -15.16 10.28 -9.59
C GLU A 133 -16.00 9.47 -10.60
N GLY A 134 -17.32 9.42 -10.38
CA GLY A 134 -18.24 8.67 -11.26
C GLY A 134 -18.04 7.16 -11.17
N ILE A 135 -17.71 6.49 -12.28
CA ILE A 135 -17.58 5.03 -12.31
C ILE A 135 -16.43 4.55 -11.41
N GLY A 136 -15.31 5.27 -11.30
CA GLY A 136 -14.25 4.78 -10.42
C GLY A 136 -14.55 4.96 -8.94
N GLN A 137 -15.41 5.90 -8.53
CA GLN A 137 -15.97 5.92 -7.17
C GLN A 137 -16.79 4.64 -6.91
N ILE A 138 -17.63 4.22 -7.86
CA ILE A 138 -18.41 2.98 -7.74
C ILE A 138 -17.47 1.77 -7.63
N VAL A 139 -16.42 1.72 -8.46
CA VAL A 139 -15.42 0.65 -8.41
C VAL A 139 -14.70 0.64 -7.06
N ARG A 140 -14.31 1.81 -6.56
CA ARG A 140 -13.66 1.99 -5.26
C ARG A 140 -14.57 1.53 -4.11
N ASP A 141 -15.83 1.94 -4.12
CA ASP A 141 -16.81 1.57 -3.09
C ASP A 141 -17.07 0.06 -3.03
N VAL A 142 -16.88 -0.65 -4.14
CA VAL A 142 -17.07 -2.10 -4.24
C VAL A 142 -15.78 -2.88 -3.99
N ILE A 143 -14.66 -2.43 -4.53
CA ILE A 143 -13.41 -3.21 -4.62
C ILE A 143 -12.36 -2.76 -3.60
N GLY A 144 -12.39 -1.49 -3.18
CA GLY A 144 -11.38 -0.87 -2.32
C GLY A 144 -10.46 0.09 -3.08
N ASP A 145 -9.49 0.64 -2.36
CA ASP A 145 -8.57 1.65 -2.85
C ASP A 145 -7.56 1.06 -3.84
N ARG A 146 -7.38 1.75 -4.97
CA ARG A 146 -6.40 1.34 -5.99
C ARG A 146 -4.98 1.60 -5.51
N LEU A 147 -4.10 0.63 -5.77
CA LEU A 147 -2.68 0.68 -5.44
C LEU A 147 -1.84 0.51 -6.71
N ILE A 148 -0.82 1.35 -6.85
CA ILE A 148 0.23 1.17 -7.87
C ILE A 148 1.58 1.16 -7.14
N VAL A 149 2.37 0.15 -7.43
CA VAL A 149 3.69 -0.07 -6.84
C VAL A 149 4.74 -0.01 -7.93
N LYS A 150 5.74 0.84 -7.75
CA LYS A 150 6.95 0.87 -8.54
C LYS A 150 8.03 0.06 -7.83
N PHE A 151 8.68 -0.88 -8.52
CA PHE A 151 9.84 -1.60 -8.00
C PHE A 151 11.13 -1.06 -8.60
N GLU A 152 12.11 -0.73 -7.77
CA GLU A 152 13.39 -0.19 -8.21
C GLU A 152 14.38 -1.30 -8.63
N ARG A 153 15.37 -0.92 -9.44
CA ARG A 153 16.37 -1.81 -10.03
C ARG A 153 17.61 -1.75 -9.13
N PHE A 154 17.97 -2.86 -8.51
CA PHE A 154 19.27 -3.01 -7.86
C PHE A 154 20.34 -3.33 -8.91
#